data_AF-A0A9W9FTI6-F1
#
_entry.id   AF-A0A9W9FTI6-F1
#
_cell.length_a   1.000
_cell.length_b   1.000
_cell.length_c   1.000
_cell.angle_alpha   90.00
_cell.angle_beta   90.00
_cell.angle_gamma   90.00
#
_symmetry.space_group_name_H-M   'P 1'
#
loop_
_entity.id
_entity.type
_entity.pdbx_description
1 polymer ?
#
loop_
_entity_poly.entity_id
_entity_poly.type
_entity_poly.pdbx_seq_one_letter_code
_entity_poly.pdbx_strand_id
1 'polypeptide(L)'
;MGKKNLDDRPAYLTADDAKYSLGVHRGPLPPAGLDESSQLEHVESAGGLSLVKKERKKKEKFAQHWKRFWCCYLFLNIIFLAIFLPVFFTVAIPAISQMVVNKSDLVLVNAAVMQPRPDSIKLTLKSALNLKVALPVRIEDIDLNLFVRDTGPSNPWAQITIDGKTIKGNTTLGISEKHTPLVNLTTWTDYVHNVVFKKETALSIKGTTNSYLGVLKSRVTMDKDVLSPTLDSFSGFSISDTSLVATRPDGTNLVGNASLPNPSVLTLEIGTLVLDVKSGDLLIGNTTLENLELKPGPNVWPLTGILDLGTILKHLPEVIKSQKDSLSKGQLSLDTVTRTVTWNGTLVPYYTDVMKQLTLTANVQIVELLKNTIHNLLHSNTSLSDMVHSAGGNSSITKDILNSARNNTGGGGTSLLSNKLKNNLAVRNLLRDEHPVKRDSIIDSLVELYTKL
;
A
#
# COMPACT_ATOMS: atom_id res chain seq x y z
N MET A 1 102.36 50.69 15.39
CA MET A 1 103.68 50.91 16.03
C MET A 1 103.55 50.58 17.51
N GLY A 2 104.10 49.43 17.95
CA GLY A 2 104.24 48.97 19.36
C GLY A 2 102.96 48.54 20.09
N LYS A 3 102.86 47.46 20.88
CA LYS A 3 103.72 46.35 21.37
C LYS A 3 102.75 45.19 21.71
N LYS A 4 102.93 43.96 21.20
CA LYS A 4 103.52 42.77 21.89
C LYS A 4 103.05 42.59 23.35
N ASN A 5 102.18 41.59 23.62
CA ASN A 5 102.50 40.21 24.09
C ASN A 5 102.47 40.14 25.64
N LEU A 6 102.10 39.06 26.34
CA LEU A 6 101.91 37.63 26.03
C LEU A 6 101.18 36.99 27.22
N ASP A 7 100.40 35.94 26.94
CA ASP A 7 100.09 34.71 27.69
C ASP A 7 100.27 34.65 29.22
N ASP A 8 99.25 34.12 29.91
CA ASP A 8 99.25 32.68 30.21
C ASP A 8 97.86 32.17 30.65
N ARG A 9 97.41 31.06 30.05
CA ARG A 9 96.22 30.28 30.43
C ARG A 9 96.63 28.81 30.47
N PRO A 10 96.07 28.02 31.39
CA PRO A 10 95.24 26.88 30.97
C PRO A 10 93.87 26.90 31.66
N ALA A 11 92.75 26.74 30.94
CA ALA A 11 92.06 25.46 30.63
C ALA A 11 91.75 24.70 31.94
N TYR A 12 90.51 24.49 32.39
CA TYR A 12 89.29 23.85 31.86
C TYR A 12 88.17 24.16 32.91
N LEU A 13 86.87 24.33 32.68
CA LEU A 13 85.92 23.79 31.73
C LEU A 13 84.92 24.89 31.31
N THR A 14 84.68 24.86 30.01
CA THR A 14 83.61 25.44 29.22
C THR A 14 82.23 25.01 29.72
N ALA A 15 81.37 25.97 30.08
CA ALA A 15 79.92 25.87 29.96
C ALA A 15 79.32 27.27 30.15
N ASP A 16 78.62 27.77 29.14
CA ASP A 16 77.93 29.07 29.11
C ASP A 16 76.59 29.06 29.91
N ASP A 17 76.44 28.15 30.88
CA ASP A 17 75.15 27.80 31.50
C ASP A 17 75.09 28.04 33.03
N ALA A 18 75.97 28.89 33.57
CA ALA A 18 76.02 29.17 35.02
C ALA A 18 75.92 30.66 35.38
N LYS A 19 75.16 31.45 34.62
CA LYS A 19 74.78 32.81 35.02
C LYS A 19 73.27 32.89 35.10
N TYR A 20 72.70 32.55 36.26
CA TYR A 20 71.63 33.27 36.98
C TYR A 20 71.39 32.53 38.29
N SER A 21 72.41 32.53 39.13
CA SER A 21 72.31 32.15 40.54
C SER A 21 71.45 33.16 41.30
N LEU A 22 70.61 32.59 42.16
CA LEU A 22 69.90 33.17 43.29
C LEU A 22 70.45 34.49 43.84
N GLY A 23 69.54 35.44 44.09
CA GLY A 23 69.68 36.34 45.25
C GLY A 23 69.41 37.81 45.00
N VAL A 24 68.14 38.18 44.80
CA VAL A 24 67.73 39.60 44.90
C VAL A 24 66.44 39.75 45.72
N HIS A 25 66.41 39.14 46.91
CA HIS A 25 65.46 39.51 47.97
C HIS A 25 66.06 39.09 49.32
N ARG A 26 66.94 39.93 49.86
CA ARG A 26 67.23 39.94 51.30
C ARG A 26 66.83 41.32 51.81
N GLY A 27 65.73 41.36 52.56
CA GLY A 27 65.31 42.55 53.30
C GLY A 27 66.31 42.90 54.40
N PRO A 28 66.19 44.09 55.02
CA PRO A 28 67.15 44.55 56.00
C PRO A 28 67.17 43.63 57.24
N LEU A 29 68.39 43.33 57.70
CA LEU A 29 68.66 42.61 58.95
C LEU A 29 68.19 43.46 60.14
N PRO A 30 67.50 42.88 61.14
CA PRO A 30 67.15 43.58 62.36
C PRO A 30 68.40 43.76 63.26
N PRO A 31 68.51 44.87 64.02
CA PRO A 31 69.58 45.05 64.99
C PRO A 31 69.37 44.16 66.22
N ALA A 32 70.49 43.81 66.86
CA ALA A 32 70.55 42.91 68.00
C ALA A 32 70.03 43.53 69.30
N GLY A 33 69.27 42.74 70.06
CA GLY A 33 69.00 42.95 71.48
C GLY A 33 67.68 43.64 71.80
N LEU A 34 66.68 42.87 72.24
CA LEU A 34 65.91 43.04 73.49
C LEU A 34 64.61 42.22 73.45
N ASP A 35 64.31 41.67 74.61
CA ASP A 35 63.22 40.76 74.91
C ASP A 35 61.84 41.44 75.02
N GLU A 36 60.83 40.57 74.97
CA GLU A 36 59.51 40.64 75.61
C GLU A 36 58.45 41.67 75.19
N SER A 37 57.39 41.09 74.60
CA SER A 37 55.99 41.22 75.05
C SER A 37 55.21 42.52 74.74
N SER A 38 53.89 42.34 74.59
CA SER A 38 52.84 43.35 74.38
C SER A 38 52.74 43.88 72.94
N GLN A 39 51.78 43.38 72.16
CA GLN A 39 50.39 43.83 72.04
C GLN A 39 50.20 44.96 71.03
N LEU A 40 49.25 44.70 70.12
CA LEU A 40 48.49 45.68 69.32
C LEU A 40 49.37 46.36 68.24
N GLU A 41 48.92 46.63 67.04
CA GLU A 41 47.67 47.29 66.70
C GLU A 41 47.49 47.19 65.18
N HIS A 42 46.26 47.01 64.75
CA HIS A 42 45.88 47.04 63.35
C HIS A 42 45.94 48.48 62.84
N VAL A 43 46.85 48.78 61.90
CA VAL A 43 46.79 50.00 61.09
C VAL A 43 46.89 49.62 59.62
N GLU A 44 45.77 49.82 58.93
CA GLU A 44 45.66 49.76 57.49
C GLU A 44 46.49 50.90 56.88
N SER A 45 47.56 50.56 56.15
CA SER A 45 48.26 51.51 55.29
C SER A 45 48.53 50.90 53.93
N ALA A 46 48.26 51.72 52.93
CA ALA A 46 48.18 51.39 51.52
C ALA A 46 49.46 50.75 50.97
N GLY A 47 49.27 49.79 50.04
CA GLY A 47 50.31 49.41 49.09
C GLY A 47 51.43 48.52 49.65
N GLY A 48 51.08 47.32 50.12
CA GLY A 48 52.06 46.27 50.40
C GLY A 48 51.58 44.92 49.89
N LEU A 49 52.35 44.28 49.01
CA LEU A 49 52.10 42.90 48.54
C LEU A 49 52.12 41.94 49.74
N SER A 50 50.95 41.60 50.27
CA SER A 50 50.77 40.45 51.14
C SER A 50 50.98 39.18 50.32
N LEU A 51 52.10 38.48 50.57
CA LEU A 51 52.40 37.14 50.07
C LEU A 51 51.68 36.05 50.88
N VAL A 52 50.41 36.27 51.24
CA VAL A 52 49.52 35.17 51.60
C VAL A 52 48.95 34.63 50.30
N LYS A 53 49.31 33.41 49.93
CA LYS A 53 48.73 32.68 48.79
C LYS A 53 47.25 32.37 49.11
N LYS A 54 46.39 33.38 49.01
CA LYS A 54 44.94 33.19 49.04
C LYS A 54 44.62 32.33 47.83
N GLU A 55 44.21 31.08 48.05
CA GLU A 55 43.72 30.23 46.98
C GLU A 55 42.48 30.89 46.37
N ARG A 56 42.70 31.64 45.29
CA ARG A 56 41.66 32.40 44.60
C ARG A 56 40.66 31.41 44.01
N LYS A 57 39.38 31.60 44.32
CA LYS A 57 38.28 30.76 43.83
C LYS A 57 38.33 30.73 42.29
N LYS A 58 38.11 29.55 41.68
CA LYS A 58 38.18 29.36 40.21
C LYS A 58 37.43 30.45 39.43
N LYS A 59 36.30 30.93 39.96
CA LYS A 59 35.47 32.01 39.39
C LYS A 59 36.22 33.35 39.23
N GLU A 60 37.07 33.75 40.17
CA GLU A 60 37.84 35.01 40.11
C GLU A 60 38.95 34.96 39.05
N LYS A 61 39.57 33.78 38.86
CA LYS A 61 40.58 33.56 37.81
C LYS A 61 39.98 33.58 36.41
N PHE A 62 38.80 32.97 36.22
CA PHE A 62 38.06 33.05 34.95
C PHE A 62 37.61 34.48 34.63
N ALA A 63 37.17 35.25 35.62
CA ALA A 63 36.76 36.64 35.44
C ALA A 63 37.94 37.55 35.00
N GLN A 64 39.13 37.36 35.57
CA GLN A 64 40.33 38.10 35.14
C GLN A 64 40.81 37.67 33.75
N HIS A 65 40.70 36.38 33.42
CA HIS A 65 41.06 35.87 32.09
C HIS A 65 40.14 36.43 30.98
N TRP A 66 38.83 36.52 31.25
CA TRP A 66 37.87 37.08 30.30
C TRP A 66 38.09 38.58 30.07
N LYS A 67 38.41 39.34 31.13
CA LYS A 67 38.76 40.77 31.02
C LYS A 67 40.11 41.00 30.33
N ARG A 68 41.09 40.11 30.54
CA ARG A 68 42.44 40.24 29.96
C ARG A 68 42.50 39.93 28.46
N PHE A 69 41.70 38.96 27.99
CA PHE A 69 41.74 38.48 26.60
C PHE A 69 40.46 38.79 25.81
N TRP A 70 39.66 39.76 26.28
CA TRP A 70 38.38 40.11 25.67
C TRP A 70 38.48 40.41 24.17
N CYS A 71 39.51 41.14 23.73
CA CYS A 71 39.74 41.43 22.31
C CYS A 71 39.99 40.18 21.44
N CYS A 72 40.72 39.18 21.98
CA CYS A 72 40.93 37.92 21.25
C CYS A 72 39.64 37.12 21.13
N TYR A 73 38.81 37.06 22.18
CA TYR A 73 37.51 36.42 22.12
C TYR A 73 36.54 37.16 21.19
N LEU A 74 36.58 38.49 21.14
CA LEU A 74 35.80 39.29 20.19
C LEU A 74 36.19 38.95 18.73
N PHE A 75 37.49 38.93 18.43
CA PHE A 75 37.99 38.60 17.10
C PHE A 75 37.66 37.15 16.69
N LEU A 76 37.89 36.19 17.60
CA LEU A 76 37.50 34.79 17.37
C LEU A 76 35.99 34.63 17.21
N ASN A 77 35.18 35.40 17.95
CA ASN A 77 33.73 35.37 17.81
C ASN A 77 33.28 35.92 16.45
N ILE A 78 33.91 36.98 15.94
CA ILE A 78 33.64 37.51 14.60
C ILE A 78 33.99 36.48 13.54
N ILE A 79 35.17 35.85 13.62
CA ILE A 79 35.58 34.77 12.69
C ILE A 79 34.60 33.60 12.78
N PHE A 80 34.28 33.17 14.00
CA PHE A 80 33.32 32.09 14.23
C PHE A 80 31.98 32.43 13.60
N LEU A 81 31.44 33.64 13.81
CA LEU A 81 30.15 34.04 13.26
C LEU A 81 30.19 34.16 11.74
N ALA A 82 31.29 34.67 11.18
CA ALA A 82 31.49 34.78 9.73
C ALA A 82 31.54 33.42 9.03
N ILE A 83 31.98 32.36 9.71
CA ILE A 83 31.97 30.98 9.17
C ILE A 83 30.67 30.26 9.53
N PHE A 84 30.24 30.35 10.79
CA PHE A 84 29.08 29.67 11.32
C PHE A 84 27.81 30.12 10.63
N LEU A 85 27.63 31.42 10.40
CA LEU A 85 26.38 31.96 9.85
C LEU A 85 26.13 31.45 8.41
N PRO A 86 27.09 31.54 7.46
CA PRO A 86 26.94 30.90 6.16
C PRO A 86 26.68 29.39 6.26
N VAL A 87 27.44 28.65 7.06
CA VAL A 87 27.27 27.18 7.18
C VAL A 87 25.89 26.83 7.76
N PHE A 88 25.46 27.55 8.79
CA PHE A 88 24.17 27.34 9.44
C PHE A 88 23.01 27.57 8.46
N PHE A 89 23.01 28.69 7.73
CA PHE A 89 21.93 29.01 6.80
C PHE A 89 21.96 28.18 5.51
N THR A 90 23.13 27.85 4.97
CA THR A 90 23.25 27.16 3.66
C THR A 90 23.25 25.63 3.77
N VAL A 91 23.70 25.07 4.91
CA VAL A 91 23.83 23.62 5.08
C VAL A 91 22.91 23.10 6.17
N ALA A 92 22.95 23.69 7.38
CA ALA A 92 22.22 23.14 8.51
C ALA A 92 20.69 23.24 8.36
N ILE A 93 20.15 24.40 7.96
CA ILE A 93 18.69 24.58 7.81
C ILE A 93 18.12 23.68 6.70
N PRO A 94 18.69 23.63 5.47
CA PRO A 94 18.20 22.71 4.44
C PRO A 94 18.28 21.24 4.86
N ALA A 95 19.37 20.84 5.53
CA ALA A 95 19.53 19.48 6.02
C ALA A 95 18.48 19.12 7.09
N ILE A 96 18.19 20.03 8.03
CA ILE A 96 17.14 19.83 9.04
C ILE A 96 15.77 19.75 8.37
N SER A 97 15.47 20.64 7.43
CA SER A 97 14.19 20.66 6.70
C SER A 97 13.97 19.35 5.93
N GLN A 98 15.01 18.87 5.25
CA GLN A 98 14.98 17.58 4.56
C GLN A 98 14.83 16.41 5.53
N MET A 99 15.51 16.45 6.68
CA MET A 99 15.35 15.42 7.72
C MET A 99 13.91 15.36 8.24
N VAL A 100 13.22 16.49 8.39
CA VAL A 100 11.80 16.53 8.81
C VAL A 100 10.91 15.82 7.79
N VAL A 101 11.11 16.09 6.49
CA VAL A 101 10.39 15.39 5.41
C VAL A 101 10.73 13.89 5.43
N ASN A 102 12.00 13.53 5.56
CA ASN A 102 12.40 12.12 5.57
C ASN A 102 11.83 11.35 6.78
N LYS A 103 11.73 11.99 7.95
CA LYS A 103 11.19 11.37 9.17
C LYS A 103 9.67 11.47 9.31
N SER A 104 8.98 12.25 8.46
CA SER A 104 7.53 12.38 8.53
C SER A 104 6.84 11.08 8.13
N ASP A 105 5.75 10.78 8.83
CA ASP A 105 4.91 9.64 8.50
C ASP A 105 3.80 10.11 7.56
N LEU A 106 3.64 9.40 6.44
CA LEU A 106 2.60 9.68 5.46
C LEU A 106 1.80 8.40 5.24
N VAL A 107 0.52 8.43 5.60
CA VAL A 107 -0.38 7.28 5.53
C VAL A 107 -1.54 7.61 4.62
N LEU A 108 -1.84 6.74 3.66
CA LEU A 108 -3.02 6.89 2.81
C LEU A 108 -4.27 6.61 3.64
N VAL A 109 -5.16 7.60 3.77
CA VAL A 109 -6.40 7.45 4.56
C VAL A 109 -7.62 7.25 3.68
N ASN A 110 -7.59 7.79 2.46
CA ASN A 110 -8.65 7.61 1.47
C ASN A 110 -8.04 7.81 0.09
N ALA A 111 -8.34 6.91 -0.83
CA ALA A 111 -8.16 7.17 -2.24
C ALA A 111 -9.40 6.73 -3.02
N ALA A 112 -9.67 7.41 -4.13
CA ALA A 112 -10.70 6.99 -5.06
C ALA A 112 -10.22 7.15 -6.50
N VAL A 113 -10.42 6.11 -7.31
CA VAL A 113 -10.25 6.13 -8.76
C VAL A 113 -11.64 5.99 -9.37
N MET A 114 -12.15 7.12 -9.86
CA MET A 114 -13.49 7.24 -10.43
C MET A 114 -13.39 7.57 -11.91
N GLN A 115 -14.49 7.37 -12.65
CA GLN A 115 -14.61 7.68 -14.08
C GLN A 115 -13.43 7.14 -14.91
N PRO A 116 -13.18 5.82 -14.88
CA PRO A 116 -12.07 5.22 -15.61
C PRO A 116 -12.26 5.39 -17.12
N ARG A 117 -11.39 6.17 -17.75
CA ARG A 117 -11.30 6.31 -19.21
C ARG A 117 -10.00 5.68 -19.70
N PRO A 118 -9.86 5.37 -21.00
CA PRO A 118 -8.64 4.78 -21.54
C PRO A 118 -7.37 5.60 -21.27
N ASP A 119 -7.49 6.93 -21.18
CA ASP A 119 -6.37 7.88 -21.11
C ASP A 119 -6.38 8.74 -19.83
N SER A 120 -7.39 8.61 -18.97
CA SER A 120 -7.59 9.50 -17.84
C SER A 120 -8.49 8.91 -16.76
N ILE A 121 -8.37 9.46 -15.55
CA ILE A 121 -9.19 9.07 -14.39
C ILE A 121 -9.61 10.32 -13.61
N LYS A 122 -10.60 10.18 -12.72
CA LYS A 122 -10.92 11.17 -11.69
C LYS A 122 -10.38 10.68 -10.35
N LEU A 123 -9.30 11.31 -9.90
CA LEU A 123 -8.50 10.86 -8.77
C LEU A 123 -8.81 11.67 -7.50
N THR A 124 -9.02 10.95 -6.41
CA THR A 124 -8.98 11.46 -5.04
C THR A 124 -7.84 10.76 -4.31
N LEU A 125 -6.99 11.53 -3.65
CA LEU A 125 -5.91 11.01 -2.80
C LEU A 125 -5.89 11.87 -1.55
N LYS A 126 -6.11 11.26 -0.39
CA LYS A 126 -6.01 11.91 0.91
C LYS A 126 -5.10 11.09 1.79
N SER A 127 -4.08 11.76 2.33
CA SER A 127 -3.10 11.14 3.22
C SER A 127 -3.00 11.93 4.51
N ALA A 128 -2.92 11.23 5.64
CA ALA A 128 -2.56 11.83 6.91
C ALA A 128 -1.04 12.01 6.97
N LEU A 129 -0.60 13.25 7.16
CA LEU A 129 0.80 13.60 7.37
C LEU A 129 1.00 13.94 8.85
N ASN A 130 1.93 13.25 9.49
CA ASN A 130 2.40 13.60 10.81
C ASN A 130 3.81 14.18 10.75
N LEU A 131 3.91 15.49 11.00
CA LEU A 131 5.18 16.16 11.17
C LEU A 131 5.70 15.89 12.59
N LYS A 132 6.83 15.19 12.72
CA LYS A 132 7.53 14.95 14.00
C LYS A 132 8.27 16.19 14.52
N VAL A 133 7.65 17.36 14.37
CA VAL A 133 8.15 18.66 14.83
C VAL A 133 7.02 19.47 15.46
N ALA A 134 7.34 20.21 16.52
CA ALA A 134 6.37 21.06 17.21
C ALA A 134 6.03 22.35 16.43
N LEU A 135 6.92 22.76 15.52
CA LEU A 135 6.82 24.02 14.79
C LEU A 135 5.96 23.85 13.52
N PRO A 136 5.07 24.81 13.21
CA PRO A 136 4.35 24.82 11.94
C PRO A 136 5.32 24.97 10.76
N VAL A 137 5.10 24.18 9.72
CA VAL A 137 5.87 24.23 8.47
C VAL A 137 4.95 24.67 7.35
N ARG A 138 5.27 25.77 6.66
CA ARG A 138 4.54 26.19 5.47
C ARG A 138 5.22 25.62 4.23
N ILE A 139 4.46 24.99 3.35
CA ILE A 139 4.93 24.56 2.03
C ILE A 139 4.33 25.45 0.95
N GLU A 140 5.10 25.72 -0.10
CA GLU A 140 4.56 26.19 -1.38
C GLU A 140 3.86 25.04 -2.11
N ASP A 141 3.21 25.37 -3.23
CA ASP A 141 2.65 24.37 -4.13
C ASP A 141 3.72 23.32 -4.48
N ILE A 142 3.30 22.07 -4.54
CA ILE A 142 4.20 20.96 -4.87
C ILE A 142 3.58 20.11 -5.97
N ASP A 143 4.33 19.98 -7.06
CA ASP A 143 4.03 19.01 -8.10
C ASP A 143 4.64 17.66 -7.72
N LEU A 144 3.76 16.66 -7.62
CA LEU A 144 4.11 15.29 -7.28
C LEU A 144 3.93 14.39 -8.50
N ASN A 145 5.00 13.73 -8.87
CA ASN A 145 4.98 12.60 -9.78
C ASN A 145 4.54 11.35 -9.01
N LEU A 146 3.50 10.69 -9.51
CA LEU A 146 3.00 9.41 -9.01
C LEU A 146 3.57 8.30 -9.88
N PHE A 147 4.24 7.32 -9.28
CA PHE A 147 4.96 6.27 -10.01
C PHE A 147 4.96 4.95 -9.23
N VAL A 148 5.51 3.90 -9.86
CA VAL A 148 5.82 2.62 -9.22
C VAL A 148 7.32 2.59 -8.94
N ARG A 149 7.75 2.27 -7.71
CA ARG A 149 9.17 2.33 -7.31
C ARG A 149 10.10 1.59 -8.28
N ASP A 150 9.66 0.45 -8.79
CA ASP A 150 10.43 -0.41 -9.70
C ASP A 150 10.68 0.22 -11.08
N THR A 151 9.76 1.05 -11.58
CA THR A 151 9.91 1.76 -12.87
C THR A 151 10.67 3.07 -12.74
N GLY A 152 10.86 3.54 -11.51
CA GLY A 152 11.58 4.76 -11.17
C GLY A 152 10.78 6.06 -11.41
N PRO A 153 11.20 7.18 -10.78
CA PRO A 153 10.49 8.45 -10.86
C PRO A 153 10.53 9.12 -12.23
N SER A 154 11.36 8.62 -13.17
CA SER A 154 11.42 9.07 -14.56
C SER A 154 10.23 8.59 -15.39
N ASN A 155 9.48 7.58 -14.90
CA ASN A 155 8.33 7.01 -15.59
C ASN A 155 7.06 7.16 -14.74
N PRO A 156 6.61 8.39 -14.44
CA PRO A 156 5.38 8.58 -13.69
C PRO A 156 4.16 8.20 -14.52
N TRP A 157 3.16 7.62 -13.86
CA TRP A 157 1.88 7.35 -14.48
C TRP A 157 0.93 8.56 -14.40
N ALA A 158 1.14 9.47 -13.44
CA ALA A 158 0.43 10.75 -13.38
C ALA A 158 1.25 11.82 -12.64
N GLN A 159 0.81 13.07 -12.79
CA GLN A 159 1.29 14.21 -12.03
C GLN A 159 0.11 14.90 -11.34
N ILE A 160 0.30 15.26 -10.08
CA ILE A 160 -0.70 15.98 -9.28
C ILE A 160 -0.05 17.18 -8.60
N THR A 161 -0.80 18.26 -8.44
CA THR A 161 -0.36 19.43 -7.68
C THR A 161 -1.11 19.49 -6.36
N ILE A 162 -0.38 19.66 -5.27
CA ILE A 162 -0.95 19.96 -3.95
C ILE A 162 -0.69 21.43 -3.65
N ASP A 163 -1.76 22.16 -3.37
CA ASP A 163 -1.70 23.59 -3.05
C ASP A 163 -0.93 23.84 -1.75
N GLY A 164 -0.18 24.94 -1.75
CA GLY A 164 0.64 25.39 -0.64
C GLY A 164 -0.19 25.65 0.60
N LYS A 165 0.28 25.15 1.75
CA LYS A 165 -0.42 25.29 3.02
C LYS A 165 0.51 25.21 4.21
N THR A 166 0.00 25.66 5.36
CA THR A 166 0.70 25.51 6.64
C THR A 166 0.29 24.20 7.30
N ILE A 167 1.28 23.37 7.60
CA ILE A 167 1.13 22.04 8.19
C ILE A 167 1.57 22.13 9.65
N LYS A 168 0.74 21.65 10.57
CA LYS A 168 1.05 21.60 12.00
C LYS A 168 0.58 20.28 12.58
N GLY A 169 1.51 19.50 13.14
CA GLY A 169 1.20 18.19 13.73
C GLY A 169 0.59 17.23 12.71
N ASN A 170 -0.54 16.62 13.05
CA ASN A 170 -1.30 15.74 12.17
C ASN A 170 -2.20 16.57 11.26
N THR A 171 -2.03 16.45 9.94
CA THR A 171 -2.80 17.18 8.94
C THR A 171 -3.09 16.28 7.74
N THR A 172 -4.31 16.31 7.23
CA THR A 172 -4.65 15.61 5.98
C THR A 172 -4.23 16.44 4.76
N LEU A 173 -3.56 15.82 3.81
CA LEU A 173 -3.05 16.40 2.57
C LEU A 173 -3.56 15.61 1.37
N GLY A 174 -3.64 16.27 0.21
CA GLY A 174 -3.90 15.64 -1.07
C GLY A 174 -4.98 16.35 -1.87
N ILE A 175 -5.57 15.63 -2.82
CA ILE A 175 -6.50 16.15 -3.83
C ILE A 175 -7.84 15.41 -3.74
N SER A 176 -8.90 16.07 -4.17
CA SER A 176 -10.23 15.47 -4.24
C SER A 176 -10.80 15.70 -5.62
N GLU A 177 -11.32 14.64 -6.24
CA GLU A 177 -12.10 14.72 -7.47
C GLU A 177 -11.40 15.42 -8.65
N LYS A 178 -10.07 15.33 -8.71
CA LYS A 178 -9.29 15.95 -9.78
C LYS A 178 -9.29 15.06 -11.03
N HIS A 179 -9.57 15.66 -12.18
CA HIS A 179 -9.30 15.01 -13.45
C HIS A 179 -7.79 14.84 -13.62
N THR A 180 -7.35 13.63 -13.92
CA THR A 180 -5.94 13.24 -13.96
C THR A 180 -5.68 12.46 -15.25
N PRO A 181 -5.03 13.08 -16.24
CA PRO A 181 -4.54 12.37 -17.43
C PRO A 181 -3.46 11.34 -17.06
N LEU A 182 -3.50 10.19 -17.71
CA LEU A 182 -2.50 9.13 -17.54
C LEU A 182 -1.31 9.42 -18.47
N VAL A 183 -0.16 9.75 -17.88
CA VAL A 183 1.07 10.11 -18.61
C VAL A 183 1.75 8.87 -19.19
N ASN A 184 1.78 7.78 -18.42
CA ASN A 184 2.35 6.50 -18.83
C ASN A 184 1.37 5.37 -18.52
N LEU A 185 0.71 4.88 -19.57
CA LEU A 185 -0.30 3.83 -19.47
C LEU A 185 0.30 2.48 -19.05
N THR A 186 1.54 2.18 -19.43
CA THR A 186 2.21 0.95 -19.02
C THR A 186 2.45 0.95 -17.51
N THR A 187 3.05 2.02 -16.97
CA THR A 187 3.28 2.14 -15.52
C THR A 187 1.97 2.22 -14.73
N TRP A 188 0.92 2.83 -15.30
CA TRP A 188 -0.42 2.79 -14.70
C TRP A 188 -0.96 1.35 -14.65
N THR A 189 -0.86 0.60 -15.74
CA THR A 189 -1.27 -0.81 -15.81
C THR A 189 -0.50 -1.66 -14.80
N ASP A 190 0.80 -1.42 -14.62
CA ASP A 190 1.62 -2.09 -13.60
C ASP A 190 1.14 -1.76 -12.18
N TYR A 191 0.77 -0.50 -11.93
CA TYR A 191 0.19 -0.09 -10.65
C TYR A 191 -1.17 -0.76 -10.40
N VAL A 192 -2.05 -0.79 -11.39
CA VAL A 192 -3.35 -1.48 -11.33
C VAL A 192 -3.14 -2.98 -11.09
N HIS A 193 -2.19 -3.62 -11.77
CA HIS A 193 -1.81 -5.01 -11.53
C HIS A 193 -1.38 -5.22 -10.07
N ASN A 194 -0.51 -4.37 -9.53
CA ASN A 194 -0.09 -4.46 -8.13
C ASN A 194 -1.29 -4.30 -7.16
N VAL A 195 -2.23 -3.40 -7.45
CA VAL A 195 -3.43 -3.19 -6.63
C VAL A 195 -4.38 -4.40 -6.69
N VAL A 196 -4.50 -5.07 -7.84
CA VAL A 196 -5.37 -6.24 -7.97
C VAL A 196 -4.76 -7.47 -7.30
N PHE A 197 -3.48 -7.77 -7.57
CA PHE A 197 -2.91 -9.07 -7.22
C PHE A 197 -2.18 -9.13 -5.87
N LYS A 198 -1.62 -8.02 -5.38
CA LYS A 198 -0.86 -8.02 -4.12
C LYS A 198 -1.76 -7.79 -2.92
N LYS A 199 -1.28 -8.20 -1.74
CA LYS A 199 -1.87 -7.87 -0.43
C LYS A 199 -1.67 -6.42 -0.04
N GLU A 200 -0.49 -5.90 -0.33
CA GLU A 200 -0.10 -4.53 -0.06
C GLU A 200 0.72 -4.00 -1.23
N THR A 201 0.58 -2.72 -1.53
CA THR A 201 1.43 -2.03 -2.50
C THR A 201 1.76 -0.63 -2.03
N ALA A 202 2.86 -0.09 -2.54
CA ALA A 202 3.27 1.28 -2.27
C ALA A 202 2.88 2.20 -3.42
N LEU A 203 2.22 3.31 -3.10
CA LEU A 203 2.14 4.46 -3.99
C LEU A 203 3.39 5.32 -3.80
N SER A 204 4.28 5.33 -4.80
CA SER A 204 5.49 6.15 -4.77
C SER A 204 5.20 7.55 -5.27
N ILE A 205 5.64 8.54 -4.51
CA ILE A 205 5.47 9.96 -4.84
C ILE A 205 6.83 10.67 -4.82
N LYS A 206 7.05 11.54 -5.81
CA LYS A 206 8.25 12.39 -5.84
C LYS A 206 7.95 13.80 -6.30
N GLY A 207 8.42 14.79 -5.55
CA GLY A 207 8.28 16.20 -5.91
C GLY A 207 9.22 17.08 -5.10
N THR A 208 9.45 18.30 -5.57
CA THR A 208 10.32 19.27 -4.88
C THR A 208 9.55 20.56 -4.67
N THR A 209 9.63 21.15 -3.48
CA THR A 209 8.99 22.43 -3.17
C THR A 209 9.86 23.26 -2.23
N ASN A 210 9.50 24.51 -2.03
CA ASN A 210 10.07 25.32 -0.96
C ASN A 210 9.23 25.14 0.32
N SER A 211 9.92 24.79 1.40
CA SER A 211 9.37 24.79 2.75
C SER A 211 9.86 26.00 3.54
N TYR A 212 9.05 26.43 4.49
CA TYR A 212 9.33 27.55 5.37
C TYR A 212 9.13 27.12 6.81
N LEU A 213 10.20 27.22 7.60
CA LEU A 213 10.17 27.11 9.05
C LEU A 213 10.21 28.52 9.64
N GLY A 214 9.04 29.08 9.95
CA GLY A 214 8.91 30.52 10.20
C GLY A 214 9.25 31.32 8.93
N VAL A 215 10.28 32.16 8.99
CA VAL A 215 10.78 32.96 7.84
C VAL A 215 11.88 32.24 7.04
N LEU A 216 12.38 31.10 7.54
CA LEU A 216 13.52 30.41 6.98
C LEU A 216 13.09 29.54 5.81
N LYS A 217 13.51 29.92 4.59
CA LYS A 217 13.23 29.18 3.36
C LYS A 217 14.22 28.02 3.19
N SER A 218 13.71 26.87 2.77
CA SER A 218 14.54 25.71 2.41
C SER A 218 13.88 24.88 1.32
N ARG A 219 14.66 24.51 0.30
CA ARG A 219 14.22 23.59 -0.75
C ARG A 219 14.21 22.18 -0.18
N VAL A 220 13.08 21.48 -0.31
CA VAL A 220 12.90 20.10 0.17
C VAL A 220 12.35 19.23 -0.94
N THR A 221 12.80 17.97 -0.94
CA THR A 221 12.32 16.96 -1.87
C THR A 221 11.51 15.92 -1.10
N MET A 222 10.24 15.75 -1.49
CA MET A 222 9.41 14.64 -1.07
C MET A 222 9.75 13.46 -1.99
N ASP A 223 10.26 12.36 -1.44
CA ASP A 223 10.45 11.08 -2.13
C ASP A 223 10.01 10.00 -1.14
N LYS A 224 8.78 9.52 -1.29
CA LYS A 224 8.11 8.67 -0.29
C LYS A 224 7.36 7.54 -0.96
N ASP A 225 7.33 6.41 -0.27
CA ASP A 225 6.49 5.27 -0.58
C ASP A 225 5.37 5.20 0.44
N VAL A 226 4.13 5.32 -0.01
CA VAL A 226 2.95 5.23 0.84
C VAL A 226 2.39 3.84 0.72
N LEU A 227 2.71 2.98 1.68
CA LEU A 227 2.24 1.60 1.73
C LEU A 227 0.76 1.55 2.10
N SER A 228 -0.01 0.75 1.37
CA SER A 228 -1.43 0.52 1.63
C SER A 228 -1.84 -0.92 1.31
N PRO A 229 -2.76 -1.52 2.09
CA PRO A 229 -3.45 -2.74 1.69
C PRO A 229 -4.16 -2.57 0.36
N THR A 230 -4.29 -3.65 -0.39
CA THR A 230 -4.86 -3.70 -1.73
C THR A 230 -5.86 -4.86 -1.87
N LEU A 231 -6.29 -5.23 -3.08
CA LEU A 231 -7.44 -6.13 -3.26
C LEU A 231 -7.13 -7.60 -2.96
N ASP A 232 -5.86 -8.00 -2.84
CA ASP A 232 -5.43 -9.37 -2.54
C ASP A 232 -6.11 -10.42 -3.44
N SER A 233 -6.12 -10.18 -4.75
CA SER A 233 -6.77 -11.05 -5.74
C SER A 233 -8.25 -11.35 -5.44
N PHE A 234 -8.94 -10.40 -4.77
CA PHE A 234 -10.30 -10.57 -4.24
C PHE A 234 -10.45 -11.80 -3.34
N SER A 235 -9.47 -12.03 -2.46
CA SER A 235 -9.56 -13.06 -1.43
C SER A 235 -10.88 -12.95 -0.64
N GLY A 236 -11.65 -14.04 -0.60
CA GLY A 236 -13.00 -14.06 -0.03
C GLY A 236 -14.12 -13.82 -1.05
N PHE A 237 -13.81 -13.74 -2.34
CA PHE A 237 -14.81 -13.77 -3.41
C PHE A 237 -15.76 -14.95 -3.25
N SER A 238 -17.05 -14.68 -3.39
CA SER A 238 -18.09 -15.71 -3.33
C SER A 238 -19.30 -15.30 -4.14
N ILE A 239 -20.10 -16.28 -4.53
CA ILE A 239 -21.39 -16.07 -5.19
C ILE A 239 -22.46 -16.71 -4.31
N SER A 240 -23.54 -15.98 -4.07
CA SER A 240 -24.70 -16.41 -3.28
C SER A 240 -26.00 -16.20 -4.04
N ASP A 241 -27.10 -16.73 -3.50
CA ASP A 241 -28.47 -16.49 -3.98
C ASP A 241 -28.65 -16.81 -5.46
N THR A 242 -27.89 -17.78 -5.94
CA THR A 242 -27.88 -18.11 -7.37
C THR A 242 -29.15 -18.85 -7.74
N SER A 243 -29.76 -18.48 -8.86
CA SER A 243 -30.95 -19.13 -9.40
C SER A 243 -30.91 -19.15 -10.92
N LEU A 244 -31.40 -20.23 -11.51
CA LEU A 244 -31.82 -20.21 -12.90
C LEU A 244 -33.19 -19.52 -12.99
N VAL A 245 -33.41 -18.76 -14.06
CA VAL A 245 -34.68 -18.10 -14.37
C VAL A 245 -35.08 -18.39 -15.81
N ALA A 246 -36.36 -18.21 -16.15
CA ALA A 246 -36.78 -18.28 -17.55
C ALA A 246 -35.96 -17.29 -18.38
N THR A 247 -35.48 -17.75 -19.54
CA THR A 247 -34.59 -16.94 -20.36
C THR A 247 -35.30 -15.66 -20.74
N ARG A 248 -34.69 -14.55 -20.39
CA ARG A 248 -35.17 -13.21 -20.69
C ARG A 248 -34.91 -12.88 -22.18
N PRO A 249 -35.52 -11.81 -22.72
CA PRO A 249 -35.31 -11.42 -24.13
C PRO A 249 -33.84 -11.14 -24.51
N ASP A 250 -33.01 -10.78 -23.54
CA ASP A 250 -31.57 -10.55 -23.67
C ASP A 250 -30.73 -11.85 -23.60
N GLY A 251 -31.36 -13.01 -23.37
CA GLY A 251 -30.69 -14.30 -23.21
C GLY A 251 -30.32 -14.65 -21.77
N THR A 252 -30.54 -13.74 -20.80
CA THR A 252 -30.20 -13.97 -19.39
C THR A 252 -31.04 -15.10 -18.80
N ASN A 253 -30.39 -16.12 -18.24
CA ASN A 253 -31.03 -17.27 -17.60
C ASN A 253 -30.44 -17.61 -16.22
N LEU A 254 -29.44 -16.86 -15.76
CA LEU A 254 -28.82 -16.96 -14.45
C LEU A 254 -28.91 -15.61 -13.73
N VAL A 255 -29.29 -15.63 -12.45
CA VAL A 255 -29.20 -14.48 -11.54
C VAL A 255 -28.55 -14.90 -10.23
N GLY A 256 -27.89 -13.98 -9.56
CA GLY A 256 -27.32 -14.19 -8.23
C GLY A 256 -26.68 -12.92 -7.69
N ASN A 257 -25.91 -13.07 -6.61
CA ASN A 257 -25.16 -11.98 -5.99
C ASN A 257 -23.68 -12.35 -5.92
N ALA A 258 -22.80 -11.45 -6.36
CA ALA A 258 -21.35 -11.59 -6.20
C ALA A 258 -20.87 -10.76 -5.02
N SER A 259 -20.16 -11.39 -4.09
CA SER A 259 -19.48 -10.73 -2.98
C SER A 259 -18.03 -10.48 -3.36
N LEU A 260 -17.63 -9.21 -3.40
CA LEU A 260 -16.30 -8.72 -3.76
C LEU A 260 -15.73 -7.91 -2.58
N PRO A 261 -15.02 -8.56 -1.64
CA PRO A 261 -14.38 -7.87 -0.54
C PRO A 261 -13.32 -6.90 -1.03
N ASN A 262 -13.23 -5.74 -0.39
CA ASN A 262 -12.18 -4.77 -0.60
C ASN A 262 -11.55 -4.41 0.76
N PRO A 263 -10.45 -5.05 1.17
CA PRO A 263 -9.81 -4.78 2.45
C PRO A 263 -8.99 -3.47 2.44
N SER A 264 -8.95 -2.75 1.31
CA SER A 264 -8.18 -1.51 1.15
C SER A 264 -8.98 -0.25 1.54
N VAL A 265 -8.27 0.89 1.57
CA VAL A 265 -8.88 2.24 1.67
C VAL A 265 -9.24 2.84 0.32
N LEU A 266 -9.06 2.07 -0.77
CA LEU A 266 -9.29 2.50 -2.14
C LEU A 266 -10.78 2.33 -2.48
N THR A 267 -11.37 3.36 -3.08
CA THR A 267 -12.65 3.25 -3.79
C THR A 267 -12.37 3.16 -5.28
N LEU A 268 -12.91 2.14 -5.95
CA LEU A 268 -12.63 1.89 -7.37
C LEU A 268 -13.93 1.78 -8.14
N GLU A 269 -14.16 2.70 -9.07
CA GLU A 269 -15.20 2.55 -10.08
C GLU A 269 -14.64 1.70 -11.22
N ILE A 270 -15.22 0.52 -11.44
CA ILE A 270 -14.78 -0.42 -12.48
C ILE A 270 -15.68 -0.30 -13.72
N GLY A 271 -16.99 -0.13 -13.51
CA GLY A 271 -17.99 -0.11 -14.58
C GLY A 271 -18.61 -1.48 -14.83
N THR A 272 -18.94 -1.79 -16.08
CA THR A 272 -19.54 -3.06 -16.46
C THR A 272 -18.47 -4.09 -16.77
N LEU A 273 -18.46 -5.15 -15.96
CA LEU A 273 -17.53 -6.28 -16.03
C LEU A 273 -18.25 -7.48 -16.64
N VAL A 274 -17.69 -8.02 -17.72
CA VAL A 274 -18.17 -9.25 -18.37
C VAL A 274 -17.13 -10.35 -18.13
N LEU A 275 -17.58 -11.47 -17.57
CA LEU A 275 -16.77 -12.61 -17.18
C LEU A 275 -17.21 -13.85 -17.95
N ASP A 276 -16.24 -14.65 -18.40
CA ASP A 276 -16.45 -15.99 -18.90
C ASP A 276 -16.49 -16.99 -17.74
N VAL A 277 -17.51 -17.84 -17.71
CA VAL A 277 -17.71 -18.84 -16.65
C VAL A 277 -17.28 -20.20 -17.17
N LYS A 278 -16.39 -20.86 -16.44
CA LYS A 278 -15.84 -22.16 -16.75
C LYS A 278 -16.07 -23.16 -15.62
N SER A 279 -16.21 -24.44 -16.00
CA SER A 279 -16.19 -25.57 -15.08
C SER A 279 -15.02 -26.47 -15.45
N GLY A 280 -13.92 -26.34 -14.71
CA GLY A 280 -12.62 -26.82 -15.19
C GLY A 280 -12.23 -26.07 -16.45
N ASP A 281 -11.83 -26.78 -17.51
CA ASP A 281 -11.43 -26.16 -18.78
C ASP A 281 -12.60 -25.81 -19.71
N LEU A 282 -13.82 -26.27 -19.41
CA LEU A 282 -14.98 -26.09 -20.26
C LEU A 282 -15.63 -24.72 -20.02
N LEU A 283 -15.78 -23.93 -21.08
CA LEU A 283 -16.60 -22.71 -21.06
C LEU A 283 -18.09 -23.10 -21.04
N ILE A 284 -18.80 -22.70 -19.99
CA ILE A 284 -20.20 -23.06 -19.76
C ILE A 284 -21.15 -21.85 -19.85
N GLY A 285 -20.62 -20.65 -20.03
CA GLY A 285 -21.43 -19.45 -20.13
C GLY A 285 -20.64 -18.16 -19.91
N ASN A 286 -21.37 -17.07 -19.72
CA ASN A 286 -20.83 -15.78 -19.31
C ASN A 286 -21.70 -15.14 -18.21
N THR A 287 -21.11 -14.20 -17.49
CA THR A 287 -21.79 -13.39 -16.48
C THR A 287 -21.40 -11.93 -16.62
N THR A 288 -22.27 -11.04 -16.15
CA THR A 288 -22.14 -9.60 -16.22
C THR A 288 -22.45 -8.99 -14.86
N LEU A 289 -21.59 -8.07 -14.44
CA LEU A 289 -21.75 -7.20 -13.28
C LEU A 289 -21.81 -5.77 -13.81
N GLU A 290 -22.96 -5.12 -13.72
CA GLU A 290 -23.15 -3.77 -14.26
C GLU A 290 -22.80 -2.69 -13.25
N ASN A 291 -22.14 -1.61 -13.69
CA ASN A 291 -21.86 -0.41 -12.88
C ASN A 291 -21.13 -0.70 -11.55
N LEU A 292 -20.22 -1.66 -11.54
CA LEU A 292 -19.48 -2.08 -10.35
C LEU A 292 -18.64 -0.93 -9.77
N GLU A 293 -18.89 -0.62 -8.50
CA GLU A 293 -18.12 0.32 -7.68
C GLU A 293 -17.70 -0.41 -6.39
N LEU A 294 -16.39 -0.56 -6.18
CA LEU A 294 -15.84 -1.19 -4.99
C LEU A 294 -15.51 -0.14 -3.95
N LYS A 295 -16.16 -0.21 -2.79
CA LYS A 295 -15.87 0.63 -1.63
C LYS A 295 -15.09 -0.16 -0.58
N PRO A 296 -14.35 0.50 0.32
CA PRO A 296 -13.71 -0.17 1.45
C PRO A 296 -14.71 -1.03 2.24
N GLY A 297 -14.37 -2.30 2.48
CA GLY A 297 -15.20 -3.27 3.18
C GLY A 297 -15.86 -4.31 2.25
N PRO A 298 -16.92 -4.99 2.72
CA PRO A 298 -17.64 -5.98 1.92
C PRO A 298 -18.54 -5.27 0.88
N ASN A 299 -18.43 -5.69 -0.38
CA ASN A 299 -19.31 -5.23 -1.47
C ASN A 299 -20.10 -6.41 -1.99
N VAL A 300 -21.42 -6.26 -2.14
CA VAL A 300 -22.29 -7.27 -2.75
C VAL A 300 -22.95 -6.64 -3.96
N TRP A 301 -22.87 -7.32 -5.10
CA TRP A 301 -23.33 -6.80 -6.38
C TRP A 301 -24.23 -7.80 -7.11
N PRO A 302 -25.33 -7.36 -7.75
CA PRO A 302 -26.17 -8.24 -8.54
C PRO A 302 -25.39 -8.77 -9.75
N LEU A 303 -25.50 -10.07 -9.95
CA LEU A 303 -24.87 -10.83 -11.03
C LEU A 303 -25.97 -11.36 -11.96
N THR A 304 -25.83 -11.12 -13.26
CA THR A 304 -26.67 -11.72 -14.29
C THR A 304 -25.82 -12.53 -15.25
N GLY A 305 -26.31 -13.66 -15.76
CA GLY A 305 -25.53 -14.47 -16.68
C GLY A 305 -26.36 -15.28 -17.66
N ILE A 306 -25.63 -15.81 -18.64
CA ILE A 306 -26.12 -16.72 -19.66
C ILE A 306 -25.32 -18.00 -19.51
N LEU A 307 -25.97 -19.05 -19.03
CA LEU A 307 -25.43 -20.41 -18.97
C LEU A 307 -25.92 -21.23 -20.15
N ASP A 308 -24.99 -21.90 -20.83
CA ASP A 308 -25.28 -22.85 -21.88
C ASP A 308 -25.52 -24.24 -21.28
N LEU A 309 -26.76 -24.48 -20.87
CA LEU A 309 -27.19 -25.76 -20.31
C LEU A 309 -27.02 -26.92 -21.30
N GLY A 310 -27.12 -26.66 -22.61
CA GLY A 310 -26.92 -27.67 -23.64
C GLY A 310 -25.48 -28.18 -23.66
N THR A 311 -24.51 -27.25 -23.65
CA THR A 311 -23.09 -27.57 -23.58
C THR A 311 -22.73 -28.30 -22.28
N ILE A 312 -23.27 -27.86 -21.15
CA ILE A 312 -23.07 -28.55 -19.85
C ILE A 312 -23.56 -30.00 -19.91
N LEU A 313 -24.79 -30.24 -20.43
CA LEU A 313 -25.37 -31.58 -20.50
C LEU A 313 -24.61 -32.50 -21.46
N LYS A 314 -24.11 -31.95 -22.58
CA LYS A 314 -23.32 -32.70 -23.56
C LYS A 314 -21.95 -33.13 -23.00
N HIS A 315 -21.31 -32.25 -22.25
CA HIS A 315 -19.99 -32.48 -21.64
C HIS A 315 -20.06 -32.90 -20.18
N LEU A 316 -21.22 -33.40 -19.74
CA LEU A 316 -21.47 -33.70 -18.35
C LEU A 316 -20.47 -34.69 -17.72
N PRO A 317 -19.98 -35.74 -18.40
CA PRO A 317 -18.95 -36.61 -17.82
C PRO A 317 -17.64 -35.87 -17.54
N GLU A 318 -17.26 -34.93 -18.40
CA GLU A 318 -16.04 -34.12 -18.24
C GLU A 318 -16.20 -33.15 -17.08
N VAL A 319 -17.36 -32.50 -16.98
CA VAL A 319 -17.75 -31.63 -15.85
C VAL A 319 -17.75 -32.42 -14.54
N ILE A 320 -18.34 -33.61 -14.49
CA ILE A 320 -18.37 -34.45 -13.28
C ILE A 320 -16.95 -34.86 -12.87
N LYS A 321 -16.12 -35.23 -13.85
CA LYS A 321 -14.74 -35.63 -13.59
C LYS A 321 -13.91 -34.47 -13.07
N SER A 322 -14.02 -33.27 -13.66
CA SER A 322 -13.28 -32.09 -13.20
C SER A 322 -13.77 -31.56 -11.86
N GLN A 323 -15.04 -31.79 -11.52
CA GLN A 323 -15.68 -31.28 -10.31
C GLN A 323 -15.78 -32.32 -9.18
N LYS A 324 -15.18 -33.51 -9.32
CA LYS A 324 -15.37 -34.65 -8.40
C LYS A 324 -15.25 -34.27 -6.92
N ASP A 325 -14.24 -33.48 -6.57
CA ASP A 325 -13.99 -33.08 -5.19
C ASP A 325 -15.03 -32.08 -4.68
N SER A 326 -15.41 -31.09 -5.49
CA SER A 326 -16.45 -30.11 -5.17
C SER A 326 -17.82 -30.75 -5.05
N LEU A 327 -18.15 -31.65 -5.98
CA LEU A 327 -19.41 -32.39 -6.01
C LEU A 327 -19.58 -33.28 -4.79
N SER A 328 -18.50 -33.89 -4.30
CA SER A 328 -18.52 -34.68 -3.06
C SER A 328 -18.89 -33.85 -1.82
N LYS A 329 -18.77 -32.53 -1.89
CA LYS A 329 -19.16 -31.56 -0.86
C LYS A 329 -20.51 -30.88 -1.16
N GLY A 330 -21.23 -31.33 -2.20
CA GLY A 330 -22.48 -30.72 -2.65
C GLY A 330 -22.31 -29.35 -3.33
N GLN A 331 -21.11 -29.06 -3.82
CA GLN A 331 -20.74 -27.77 -4.41
C GLN A 331 -20.29 -27.91 -5.86
N LEU A 332 -20.37 -26.82 -6.61
CA LEU A 332 -19.82 -26.68 -7.96
C LEU A 332 -18.76 -25.57 -7.94
N SER A 333 -17.52 -25.89 -8.32
CA SER A 333 -16.44 -24.89 -8.40
C SER A 333 -16.44 -24.27 -9.79
N LEU A 334 -16.78 -23.00 -9.88
CA LEU A 334 -16.83 -22.25 -11.13
C LEU A 334 -15.69 -21.25 -11.19
N ASP A 335 -14.89 -21.36 -12.24
CA ASP A 335 -13.82 -20.40 -12.52
C ASP A 335 -14.35 -19.32 -13.43
N THR A 336 -14.10 -18.07 -13.06
CA THR A 336 -14.50 -16.91 -13.86
C THR A 336 -13.27 -16.13 -14.29
N VAL A 337 -13.22 -15.78 -15.58
CA VAL A 337 -12.12 -15.02 -16.18
C VAL A 337 -12.70 -13.81 -16.87
N THR A 338 -12.08 -12.65 -16.65
CA THR A 338 -12.57 -11.41 -17.26
C THR A 338 -12.42 -11.44 -18.77
N ARG A 339 -13.51 -11.14 -19.48
CA ARG A 339 -13.51 -10.93 -20.93
C ARG A 339 -13.27 -9.47 -21.26
N THR A 340 -14.04 -8.57 -20.64
CA THR A 340 -13.99 -7.12 -20.90
C THR A 340 -14.43 -6.32 -19.68
N VAL A 341 -13.83 -5.14 -19.53
CA VAL A 341 -14.28 -4.09 -18.61
C VAL A 341 -14.62 -2.86 -19.42
N THR A 342 -15.85 -2.38 -19.29
CA THR A 342 -16.32 -1.17 -19.99
C THR A 342 -16.85 -0.16 -19.00
N TRP A 343 -16.61 1.12 -19.26
CA TRP A 343 -17.18 2.23 -18.52
C TRP A 343 -17.90 3.16 -19.48
N ASN A 344 -19.19 3.40 -19.22
CA ASN A 344 -20.07 4.18 -20.10
C ASN A 344 -19.97 3.78 -21.60
N GLY A 345 -19.97 2.47 -21.85
CA GLY A 345 -19.87 1.89 -23.20
C GLY A 345 -18.46 1.89 -23.84
N THR A 346 -17.44 2.43 -23.16
CA THR A 346 -16.07 2.47 -23.66
C THR A 346 -15.20 1.42 -22.95
N LEU A 347 -14.39 0.67 -23.69
CA LEU A 347 -13.44 -0.29 -23.13
C LEU A 347 -12.41 0.42 -22.23
N VAL A 348 -12.14 -0.14 -21.05
CA VAL A 348 -11.07 0.32 -20.16
C VAL A 348 -9.91 -0.69 -20.23
N PRO A 349 -8.83 -0.42 -21.00
CA PRO A 349 -7.80 -1.41 -21.30
C PRO A 349 -7.03 -1.88 -20.07
N TYR A 350 -6.57 -0.95 -19.21
CA TYR A 350 -5.79 -1.30 -18.02
C TYR A 350 -6.55 -2.14 -17.00
N TYR A 351 -7.88 -2.02 -16.91
CA TYR A 351 -8.68 -2.96 -16.09
C TYR A 351 -8.89 -4.28 -16.81
N THR A 352 -9.22 -4.24 -18.10
CA THR A 352 -9.46 -5.44 -18.91
C THR A 352 -8.23 -6.35 -18.93
N ASP A 353 -7.05 -5.80 -19.23
CA ASP A 353 -5.83 -6.58 -19.43
C ASP A 353 -5.27 -7.15 -18.13
N VAL A 354 -5.46 -6.44 -17.01
CA VAL A 354 -5.08 -6.91 -15.68
C VAL A 354 -6.06 -7.96 -15.17
N MET A 355 -7.37 -7.69 -15.22
CA MET A 355 -8.38 -8.61 -14.70
C MET A 355 -8.53 -9.88 -15.54
N LYS A 356 -8.12 -9.86 -16.83
CA LYS A 356 -7.98 -11.07 -17.66
C LYS A 356 -6.99 -12.09 -17.12
N GLN A 357 -5.99 -11.63 -16.37
CA GLN A 357 -4.97 -12.49 -15.76
C GLN A 357 -5.44 -13.07 -14.42
N LEU A 358 -6.59 -12.61 -13.91
CA LEU A 358 -7.15 -13.06 -12.65
C LEU A 358 -8.27 -14.08 -12.91
N THR A 359 -8.09 -15.28 -12.36
CA THR A 359 -9.15 -16.29 -12.27
C THR A 359 -9.80 -16.19 -10.90
N LEU A 360 -11.10 -15.91 -10.89
CA LEU A 360 -11.91 -15.89 -9.67
C LEU A 360 -12.71 -17.20 -9.57
N THR A 361 -12.41 -18.00 -8.55
CA THR A 361 -13.08 -19.27 -8.30
C THR A 361 -14.21 -19.09 -7.28
N ALA A 362 -15.43 -19.46 -7.64
CA ALA A 362 -16.59 -19.47 -6.76
C ALA A 362 -17.12 -20.89 -6.53
N ASN A 363 -17.41 -21.23 -5.28
CA ASN A 363 -18.08 -22.48 -4.94
C ASN A 363 -19.59 -22.24 -4.78
N VAL A 364 -20.38 -22.70 -5.75
CA VAL A 364 -21.84 -22.55 -5.74
C VAL A 364 -22.47 -23.80 -5.11
N GLN A 365 -23.37 -23.61 -4.15
CA GLN A 365 -24.09 -24.72 -3.53
C GLN A 365 -25.18 -25.25 -4.46
N ILE A 366 -25.10 -26.54 -4.81
CA ILE A 366 -26.03 -27.17 -5.76
C ILE A 366 -27.45 -27.20 -5.20
N VAL A 367 -27.60 -27.56 -3.92
CA VAL A 367 -28.91 -27.64 -3.26
C VAL A 367 -29.59 -26.27 -3.22
N GLU A 368 -28.83 -25.21 -2.94
CA GLU A 368 -29.34 -23.84 -2.92
C GLU A 368 -29.79 -23.39 -4.32
N LEU A 369 -28.95 -23.65 -5.34
CA LEU A 369 -29.29 -23.37 -6.73
C LEU A 369 -30.58 -24.09 -7.16
N LEU A 370 -30.73 -25.38 -6.85
CA LEU A 370 -31.95 -26.13 -7.16
C LEU A 370 -33.16 -25.59 -6.40
N LYS A 371 -33.02 -25.33 -5.09
CA LYS A 371 -34.10 -24.80 -4.25
C LYS A 371 -34.60 -23.46 -4.76
N ASN A 372 -33.68 -22.51 -5.05
CA ASN A 372 -34.01 -21.18 -5.55
C ASN A 372 -34.64 -21.25 -6.94
N THR A 373 -34.12 -22.13 -7.81
CA THR A 373 -34.69 -22.38 -9.15
C THR A 373 -36.12 -22.94 -9.05
N ILE A 374 -36.38 -23.92 -8.18
CA ILE A 374 -37.72 -24.49 -7.97
C ILE A 374 -38.66 -23.45 -7.37
N HIS A 375 -38.20 -22.64 -6.42
CA HIS A 375 -39.00 -21.57 -5.83
C HIS A 375 -39.41 -20.54 -6.90
N ASN A 376 -38.45 -20.06 -7.69
CA ASN A 376 -38.73 -19.13 -8.78
C ASN A 376 -39.68 -19.74 -9.81
N LEU A 377 -39.54 -21.03 -10.11
CA LEU A 377 -40.47 -21.73 -10.98
C LEU A 377 -41.91 -21.74 -10.42
N LEU A 378 -42.09 -22.09 -9.15
CA LEU A 378 -43.40 -22.20 -8.50
C LEU A 378 -44.13 -20.85 -8.37
N HIS A 379 -43.39 -19.76 -8.25
CA HIS A 379 -43.94 -18.40 -8.15
C HIS A 379 -44.05 -17.68 -9.50
N SER A 380 -43.43 -18.22 -10.55
CA SER A 380 -43.59 -17.76 -11.93
C SER A 380 -44.70 -18.52 -12.64
N ASN A 381 -45.43 -17.90 -13.57
CA ASN A 381 -46.34 -18.63 -14.47
C ASN A 381 -45.60 -19.45 -15.56
N THR A 382 -44.28 -19.64 -15.43
CA THR A 382 -43.43 -20.32 -16.42
C THR A 382 -43.08 -21.73 -15.97
N SER A 383 -43.14 -22.70 -16.89
CA SER A 383 -42.83 -24.11 -16.59
C SER A 383 -41.33 -24.43 -16.73
N LEU A 384 -40.86 -25.49 -16.07
CA LEU A 384 -39.44 -25.92 -16.11
C LEU A 384 -39.05 -26.33 -17.55
N SER A 385 -40.03 -26.83 -18.31
CA SER A 385 -39.92 -26.99 -19.76
C SER A 385 -39.61 -25.68 -20.46
N ASP A 386 -40.27 -24.57 -20.12
CA ASP A 386 -40.06 -23.28 -20.79
C ASP A 386 -38.68 -22.70 -20.50
N MET A 387 -38.16 -22.85 -19.27
CA MET A 387 -36.80 -22.41 -18.90
C MET A 387 -35.71 -23.18 -19.66
N VAL A 388 -35.89 -24.49 -19.82
CA VAL A 388 -34.95 -25.34 -20.56
C VAL A 388 -35.11 -25.11 -22.06
N HIS A 389 -36.34 -24.91 -22.56
CA HIS A 389 -36.63 -24.52 -23.94
C HIS A 389 -35.95 -23.23 -24.35
N SER A 390 -36.05 -22.23 -23.49
CA SER A 390 -35.51 -20.90 -23.73
C SER A 390 -33.99 -20.86 -23.57
N ALA A 391 -33.39 -21.88 -22.93
CA ALA A 391 -31.95 -22.13 -22.87
C ALA A 391 -31.46 -23.11 -23.96
N GLY A 392 -32.29 -23.44 -24.96
CA GLY A 392 -31.91 -24.28 -26.11
C GLY A 392 -32.15 -25.78 -25.97
N GLY A 393 -32.85 -26.24 -24.92
CA GLY A 393 -33.18 -27.64 -24.68
C GLY A 393 -34.56 -28.09 -25.22
N ASN A 394 -34.70 -29.36 -25.60
CA ASN A 394 -35.93 -29.93 -26.20
C ASN A 394 -37.03 -30.28 -25.16
N SER A 395 -38.31 -30.12 -25.55
CA SER A 395 -39.56 -30.21 -24.73
C SER A 395 -39.82 -31.55 -24.06
N SER A 396 -39.39 -32.63 -24.71
CA SER A 396 -39.70 -33.98 -24.25
C SER A 396 -38.91 -34.34 -22.99
N ILE A 397 -37.76 -33.70 -22.77
CA ILE A 397 -36.74 -34.07 -21.77
C ILE A 397 -37.18 -33.70 -20.35
N THR A 398 -37.88 -32.60 -20.19
CA THR A 398 -38.26 -32.04 -18.89
C THR A 398 -39.53 -32.67 -18.32
N LYS A 399 -40.52 -33.01 -19.14
CA LYS A 399 -41.75 -33.70 -18.71
C LYS A 399 -41.47 -35.08 -18.09
N ASP A 400 -40.47 -35.77 -18.60
CA ASP A 400 -40.14 -37.13 -18.16
C ASP A 400 -39.22 -37.18 -16.92
N ILE A 401 -38.31 -36.21 -16.77
CA ILE A 401 -37.49 -36.06 -15.55
C ILE A 401 -38.40 -35.72 -14.34
N LEU A 402 -39.40 -34.86 -14.53
CA LEU A 402 -40.34 -34.50 -13.46
C LEU A 402 -41.24 -35.68 -13.04
N ASN A 403 -41.65 -36.54 -13.99
CA ASN A 403 -42.42 -37.76 -13.71
C ASN A 403 -41.60 -38.85 -12.99
N SER A 404 -40.28 -38.86 -13.16
CA SER A 404 -39.40 -39.82 -12.48
C SER A 404 -39.04 -39.39 -11.06
N ALA A 405 -38.91 -38.09 -10.79
CA ALA A 405 -38.68 -37.56 -9.43
C ALA A 405 -39.91 -37.70 -8.51
N ARG A 406 -41.13 -37.54 -9.05
CA ARG A 406 -42.38 -37.59 -8.26
C ARG A 406 -42.75 -39.00 -7.76
N ASN A 407 -42.13 -40.05 -8.28
CA ASN A 407 -42.43 -41.45 -7.95
C ASN A 407 -41.39 -42.11 -7.00
N ASN A 408 -40.42 -41.37 -6.48
CA ASN A 408 -39.26 -41.97 -5.81
C ASN A 408 -39.24 -41.75 -4.29
N THR A 409 -40.18 -42.38 -3.59
CA THR A 409 -40.08 -42.71 -2.16
C THR A 409 -39.79 -44.21 -2.04
N GLY A 410 -38.53 -44.62 -2.14
CA GLY A 410 -38.15 -46.02 -1.97
C GLY A 410 -36.66 -46.28 -2.19
N GLY A 411 -35.95 -46.60 -1.11
CA GLY A 411 -34.53 -46.95 -1.12
C GLY A 411 -34.26 -48.25 -1.89
N GLY A 412 -33.41 -48.15 -2.91
CA GLY A 412 -32.96 -49.27 -3.77
C GLY A 412 -32.55 -48.84 -5.18
N GLY A 413 -32.16 -47.57 -5.38
CA GLY A 413 -32.51 -46.83 -6.59
C GLY A 413 -31.47 -46.67 -7.70
N THR A 414 -30.20 -47.06 -7.57
CA THR A 414 -29.16 -46.61 -8.53
C THR A 414 -29.24 -47.32 -9.89
N SER A 415 -29.29 -48.65 -9.92
CA SER A 415 -29.38 -49.42 -11.17
C SER A 415 -30.75 -49.27 -11.86
N LEU A 416 -31.82 -49.13 -11.07
CA LEU A 416 -33.18 -48.92 -11.58
C LEU A 416 -33.37 -47.52 -12.16
N LEU A 417 -32.82 -46.47 -11.52
CA LEU A 417 -32.88 -45.10 -12.04
C LEU A 417 -32.05 -44.97 -13.33
N SER A 418 -30.84 -45.56 -13.36
CA SER A 418 -30.01 -45.61 -14.58
C SER A 418 -30.74 -46.33 -15.72
N ASN A 419 -31.27 -47.53 -15.48
CA ASN A 419 -32.01 -48.27 -16.52
C ASN A 419 -33.27 -47.54 -16.98
N LYS A 420 -33.97 -46.82 -16.09
CA LYS A 420 -35.12 -45.98 -16.47
C LYS A 420 -34.71 -44.78 -17.31
N LEU A 421 -33.62 -44.10 -16.98
CA LEU A 421 -33.11 -42.96 -17.75
C LEU A 421 -32.54 -43.40 -19.11
N LYS A 422 -31.82 -44.53 -19.18
CA LYS A 422 -31.33 -45.12 -20.44
C LYS A 422 -32.45 -45.52 -21.39
N ASN A 423 -33.59 -45.94 -20.87
CA ASN A 423 -34.76 -46.33 -21.66
C ASN A 423 -35.76 -45.20 -21.87
N ASN A 424 -35.52 -44.04 -21.25
CA ASN A 424 -36.38 -42.88 -21.42
C ASN A 424 -36.16 -42.26 -22.81
N LEU A 425 -37.25 -42.11 -23.57
CA LEU A 425 -37.22 -41.63 -24.94
C LEU A 425 -36.63 -40.22 -25.03
N ALA A 426 -36.86 -39.40 -24.01
CA ALA A 426 -36.40 -38.02 -23.98
C ALA A 426 -34.91 -37.90 -23.66
N VAL A 427 -34.39 -38.70 -22.72
CA VAL A 427 -32.94 -38.79 -22.44
C VAL A 427 -32.18 -39.32 -23.67
N ARG A 428 -32.76 -40.28 -24.40
CA ARG A 428 -32.22 -40.74 -25.69
C ARG A 428 -32.24 -39.66 -26.78
N ASN A 429 -33.23 -38.76 -26.75
CA ASN A 429 -33.31 -37.65 -27.69
C ASN A 429 -32.37 -36.48 -27.35
N LEU A 430 -32.11 -36.22 -26.06
CA LEU A 430 -31.11 -35.25 -25.59
C LEU A 430 -29.69 -35.62 -26.07
N LEU A 431 -29.41 -36.91 -26.11
CA LEU A 431 -28.11 -37.48 -26.45
C LEU A 431 -28.16 -38.22 -27.80
N ARG A 432 -29.06 -37.81 -28.70
CA ARG A 432 -29.31 -38.50 -29.98
C ARG A 432 -28.10 -38.49 -30.91
N ASP A 433 -27.31 -37.43 -30.83
CA ASP A 433 -26.10 -37.24 -31.63
C ASP A 433 -24.87 -37.91 -31.00
N GLU A 434 -25.02 -38.47 -29.79
CA GLU A 434 -23.96 -39.19 -29.08
C GLU A 434 -24.08 -40.70 -29.31
N HIS A 435 -22.94 -41.37 -29.50
CA HIS A 435 -22.89 -42.82 -29.69
C HIS A 435 -23.56 -43.54 -28.50
N PRO A 436 -24.37 -44.61 -28.70
CA PRO A 436 -25.19 -45.24 -27.65
C PRO A 436 -24.41 -45.62 -26.38
N VAL A 437 -23.16 -46.07 -26.54
CA VAL A 437 -22.27 -46.43 -25.42
C VAL A 437 -21.87 -45.20 -24.59
N LYS A 438 -21.57 -44.07 -25.25
CA LYS A 438 -21.18 -42.82 -24.60
C LYS A 438 -22.38 -42.17 -23.92
N ARG A 439 -23.56 -42.22 -24.55
CA ARG A 439 -24.85 -41.84 -23.96
C ARG A 439 -25.10 -42.58 -22.64
N ASP A 440 -25.00 -43.90 -22.66
CA ASP A 440 -25.32 -44.72 -21.49
C ASP A 440 -24.34 -44.44 -20.33
N SER A 441 -23.07 -44.15 -20.65
CA SER A 441 -22.07 -43.67 -19.69
C SER A 441 -22.40 -42.30 -19.09
N ILE A 442 -22.90 -41.34 -19.87
CA ILE A 442 -23.34 -40.02 -19.38
C ILE A 442 -24.47 -40.19 -18.36
N ILE A 443 -25.42 -41.08 -18.67
CA ILE A 443 -26.58 -41.36 -17.81
C ILE A 443 -26.14 -42.03 -16.51
N ASP A 444 -25.22 -42.99 -16.58
CA ASP A 444 -24.67 -43.64 -15.38
C ASP A 444 -23.96 -42.63 -14.47
N SER A 445 -23.15 -41.73 -15.04
CA SER A 445 -22.49 -40.68 -14.26
C SER A 445 -23.48 -39.70 -13.59
N LEU A 446 -24.58 -39.36 -14.27
CA LEU A 446 -25.66 -38.53 -13.73
C LEU A 446 -26.33 -39.17 -12.51
N VAL A 447 -26.64 -40.47 -12.63
CA VAL A 447 -27.29 -41.22 -11.56
C VAL A 447 -26.34 -41.42 -10.39
N GLU A 448 -25.06 -41.69 -10.66
CA GLU A 448 -24.03 -41.77 -9.63
C GLU A 448 -23.91 -40.45 -8.86
N LEU A 449 -23.97 -39.30 -9.55
CA LEU A 449 -23.93 -37.98 -8.94
C LEU A 449 -25.16 -37.69 -8.08
N TYR A 450 -26.37 -38.02 -8.56
CA TYR A 450 -27.61 -37.91 -7.78
C TYR A 450 -27.57 -38.72 -6.48
N THR A 451 -26.85 -39.84 -6.47
CA THR A 451 -26.79 -40.75 -5.32
C THR A 451 -25.70 -40.40 -4.30
N LYS A 452 -24.77 -39.51 -4.66
CA LYS A 452 -23.70 -39.00 -3.79
C LYS A 452 -24.02 -37.65 -3.15
N LEU A 453 -25.03 -36.95 -3.67
CA LEU A 453 -25.72 -35.83 -3.03
C LEU A 453 -26.66 -36.36 -1.95
#